data_AF-A0A088EXB5-F1
#
_entry.id   AF-A0A088EXB5-F1
#
_cell.length_a   1.000
_cell.length_b   1.000
_cell.length_c   1.000
_cell.angle_alpha   90.00
_cell.angle_beta   90.00
_cell.angle_gamma   90.00
#
_symmetry.space_group_name_H-M   'P 1'
#
loop_
_entity.id
_entity.type
_entity.pdbx_description
1 polymer ?
#
loop_
_entity_poly.entity_id
_entity_poly.type
_entity_poly.pdbx_seq_one_letter_code
_entity_poly.pdbx_strand_id
1 'polypeptide(L)'
;MKKATYLSIMLSSALLYACNNNTPQEKAEQAMERTEEKALDAAADAEKKSGDVSNKELEKTIYSNMAAANAAVAKIEMPQLSNDKAKALCSEIGKSIINRINAKTNDDIINTQKDYLEDKTDVEKAFLDKAITASDKDLILKYGEDCLAAARGAL
;
A
#
# COMPACT_ATOMS: atom_id res chain seq x y z
N MET A 1 -12.87 -54.05 41.52
CA MET A 1 -11.70 -53.37 42.12
C MET A 1 -10.54 -53.44 41.15
N LYS A 2 -9.95 -52.27 40.77
CA LYS A 2 -8.56 -52.06 40.27
C LYS A 2 -8.21 -52.78 38.94
N LYS A 3 -7.42 -52.30 37.97
CA LYS A 3 -6.59 -51.11 37.69
C LYS A 3 -6.13 -51.33 36.22
N ALA A 4 -6.19 -50.31 35.36
CA ALA A 4 -5.02 -49.66 34.75
C ALA A 4 -4.29 -50.41 33.60
N THR A 5 -4.34 -49.77 32.42
CA THR A 5 -3.23 -49.58 31.45
C THR A 5 -2.79 -50.74 30.55
N TYR A 6 -2.30 -50.36 29.36
CA TYR A 6 -1.47 -51.02 28.33
C TYR A 6 -2.19 -50.98 26.98
N LEU A 7 -2.17 -49.87 26.23
CA LEU A 7 -1.03 -49.35 25.45
C LEU A 7 0.04 -50.40 25.15
N SER A 8 0.25 -50.61 23.85
CA SER A 8 1.41 -51.20 23.20
C SER A 8 1.32 -52.70 22.86
N ILE A 9 1.68 -53.01 21.60
CA ILE A 9 2.45 -54.17 21.10
C ILE A 9 1.81 -54.98 19.94
N MET A 10 2.51 -54.90 18.79
CA MET A 10 2.62 -55.82 17.62
C MET A 10 1.59 -55.63 16.50
N LEU A 11 1.89 -55.00 15.36
CA LEU A 11 3.06 -55.13 14.47
C LEU A 11 3.48 -56.59 14.25
N SER A 12 3.17 -57.09 13.05
CA SER A 12 3.83 -58.19 12.31
C SER A 12 2.91 -59.36 11.98
N SER A 13 2.41 -59.41 10.74
CA SER A 13 2.58 -60.61 9.90
C SER A 13 2.16 -60.34 8.46
N ALA A 14 2.95 -60.90 7.54
CA ALA A 14 2.70 -61.09 6.11
C ALA A 14 3.04 -59.92 5.16
N LEU A 15 4.28 -59.47 5.27
CA LEU A 15 5.18 -59.34 4.12
C LEU A 15 5.22 -60.68 3.36
N LEU A 16 4.64 -60.77 2.15
CA LEU A 16 5.10 -61.73 1.14
C LEU A 16 4.85 -61.23 -0.29
N TYR A 17 5.96 -61.21 -1.04
CA TYR A 17 6.09 -61.29 -2.50
C TYR A 17 5.76 -60.08 -3.37
N ALA A 18 6.78 -59.23 -3.59
CA ALA A 18 7.21 -58.86 -4.94
C ALA A 18 8.64 -58.28 -4.91
N CYS A 19 9.56 -58.94 -5.63
CA CYS A 19 10.92 -58.48 -5.89
C CYS A 19 10.92 -57.11 -6.57
N ASN A 20 11.20 -56.05 -5.82
CA ASN A 20 11.74 -54.80 -6.34
C ASN A 20 12.47 -54.08 -5.20
N ASN A 21 13.77 -53.86 -5.37
CA ASN A 21 14.87 -53.73 -4.39
C ASN A 21 14.78 -52.75 -3.20
N ASN A 22 13.60 -52.24 -2.82
CA ASN A 22 13.41 -51.46 -1.59
C ASN A 22 12.34 -52.13 -0.73
N THR A 23 12.59 -52.23 0.58
CA THR A 23 11.63 -52.75 1.56
C THR A 23 10.30 -51.98 1.48
N PRO A 24 9.14 -52.59 1.78
CA PRO A 24 7.85 -51.87 1.74
C PRO A 24 7.81 -50.62 2.62
N GLN A 25 8.63 -50.59 3.68
CA GLN A 25 8.84 -49.43 4.53
C GLN A 25 9.54 -48.28 3.76
N GLU A 26 10.63 -48.55 3.04
CA GLU A 26 11.33 -47.53 2.24
C GLU A 26 10.46 -46.97 1.10
N LYS A 27 9.58 -47.78 0.50
CA LYS A 27 8.62 -47.29 -0.51
C LYS A 27 7.52 -46.44 0.11
N ALA A 28 7.06 -46.80 1.31
CA ALA A 28 6.09 -46.00 2.05
C ALA A 28 6.71 -44.68 2.53
N GLU A 29 7.96 -44.70 2.98
CA GLU A 29 8.72 -43.53 3.42
C GLU A 29 8.99 -42.58 2.25
N GLN A 30 9.47 -43.07 1.10
CA GLN A 30 9.63 -42.26 -0.11
C GLN A 30 8.30 -41.71 -0.67
N ALA A 31 7.22 -42.49 -0.56
CA ALA A 31 5.89 -42.01 -0.94
C ALA A 31 5.41 -40.91 0.01
N MET A 32 5.72 -41.03 1.31
CA MET A 32 5.39 -40.04 2.33
C MET A 32 6.20 -38.76 2.12
N GLU A 33 7.51 -38.85 1.94
CA GLU A 33 8.39 -37.71 1.62
C GLU A 33 7.93 -36.96 0.37
N ARG A 34 7.61 -37.68 -0.72
CA ARG A 34 7.09 -37.05 -1.95
C ARG A 34 5.72 -36.42 -1.78
N THR A 35 4.90 -36.93 -0.86
CA THR A 35 3.59 -36.35 -0.56
C THR A 35 3.74 -35.10 0.29
N GLU A 36 4.68 -35.11 1.24
CA GLU A 36 5.04 -33.95 2.05
C GLU A 36 5.68 -32.84 1.20
N GLU A 37 6.61 -33.18 0.30
CA GLU A 37 7.21 -32.23 -0.65
C GLU A 37 6.14 -31.57 -1.54
N LYS A 38 5.21 -32.36 -2.11
CA LYS A 38 4.08 -31.82 -2.90
C LYS A 38 3.12 -30.97 -2.07
N ALA A 39 2.90 -31.31 -0.81
CA ALA A 39 2.04 -30.53 0.08
C ALA A 39 2.69 -29.19 0.46
N LEU A 40 4.00 -29.18 0.70
CA LEU A 40 4.79 -27.98 0.95
C LEU A 40 4.84 -27.08 -0.29
N ASP A 41 5.08 -27.64 -1.48
CA ASP A 41 5.04 -26.90 -2.75
C ASP A 41 3.66 -26.29 -3.00
N ALA A 42 2.59 -27.06 -2.79
CA ALA A 42 1.22 -26.56 -2.94
C ALA A 42 0.88 -25.47 -1.92
N ALA A 43 1.38 -25.57 -0.68
CA ALA A 43 1.22 -24.55 0.35
C ALA A 43 1.99 -23.26 -0.01
N ALA A 44 3.22 -23.37 -0.50
CA ALA A 44 4.02 -22.25 -0.96
C ALA A 44 3.39 -21.55 -2.18
N ASP A 45 2.87 -22.32 -3.14
CA ASP A 45 2.14 -21.79 -4.30
C ASP A 45 0.83 -21.10 -3.89
N ALA A 46 0.13 -21.64 -2.89
CA ALA A 46 -1.08 -21.03 -2.35
C ALA A 46 -0.77 -19.73 -1.60
N GLU A 47 0.29 -19.70 -0.79
CA GLU A 47 0.76 -18.51 -0.07
C GLU A 47 1.20 -17.42 -1.06
N LYS A 48 1.96 -17.78 -2.10
CA LYS A 48 2.36 -16.86 -3.16
C LYS A 48 1.16 -16.28 -3.91
N LYS A 49 0.19 -17.12 -4.32
CA LYS A 49 -1.04 -16.66 -4.97
C LYS A 49 -1.89 -15.78 -4.04
N SER A 50 -1.99 -16.13 -2.75
CA SER A 50 -2.69 -15.34 -1.75
C SER A 50 -2.06 -13.97 -1.57
N GLY A 51 -0.72 -13.91 -1.49
CA GLY A 51 0.04 -12.66 -1.45
C GLY A 51 -0.18 -11.81 -2.70
N ASP A 52 -0.14 -12.41 -3.88
CA ASP A 52 -0.37 -11.70 -5.15
C ASP A 52 -1.79 -11.13 -5.27
N VAL A 53 -2.81 -11.87 -4.81
CA VAL A 53 -4.20 -11.38 -4.79
C VAL A 53 -4.36 -10.23 -3.80
N SER A 54 -3.84 -10.40 -2.58
CA SER A 54 -3.87 -9.34 -1.55
C SER A 54 -3.15 -8.07 -2.02
N ASN A 55 -2.00 -8.21 -2.68
CA ASN A 55 -1.25 -7.07 -3.22
C ASN A 55 -2.04 -6.35 -4.32
N LYS A 56 -2.70 -7.09 -5.23
CA LYS A 56 -3.53 -6.49 -6.29
C LYS A 56 -4.73 -5.73 -5.73
N GLU A 57 -5.39 -6.27 -4.70
CA GLU A 57 -6.51 -5.57 -4.04
C GLU A 57 -6.04 -4.31 -3.32
N LEU A 58 -4.86 -4.37 -2.67
CA LEU A 58 -4.25 -3.22 -2.00
C LEU A 58 -3.85 -2.13 -3.01
N GLU A 59 -3.20 -2.49 -4.12
CA GLU A 59 -2.87 -1.57 -5.21
C GLU A 59 -4.12 -0.92 -5.81
N LYS A 60 -5.17 -1.72 -6.07
CA LYS A 60 -6.45 -1.20 -6.59
C LYS A 60 -7.07 -0.19 -5.64
N THR A 61 -7.03 -0.47 -4.33
CA THR A 61 -7.55 0.44 -3.30
C THR A 61 -6.74 1.74 -3.28
N ILE A 62 -5.41 1.65 -3.31
CA ILE A 62 -4.51 2.82 -3.36
C ILE A 62 -4.83 3.69 -4.59
N TYR A 63 -4.91 3.11 -5.79
CA TYR A 63 -5.21 3.89 -7.00
C TYR A 63 -6.63 4.48 -7.00
N SER A 64 -7.62 3.76 -6.47
CA SER A 64 -8.98 4.26 -6.30
C SER A 64 -8.99 5.48 -5.37
N ASN A 65 -8.27 5.40 -4.26
CA ASN A 65 -8.13 6.46 -3.27
C ASN A 65 -7.42 7.69 -3.85
N MET A 66 -6.34 7.50 -4.61
CA MET A 66 -5.66 8.59 -5.33
C MET A 66 -6.60 9.29 -6.31
N ALA A 67 -7.38 8.51 -7.09
CA ALA A 67 -8.33 9.07 -8.05
C ALA A 67 -9.45 9.86 -7.36
N ALA A 68 -10.00 9.34 -6.26
CA ALA A 68 -11.02 10.02 -5.47
C ALA A 68 -10.50 11.34 -4.88
N ALA A 69 -9.29 11.33 -4.31
CA ALA A 69 -8.63 12.52 -3.78
C ALA A 69 -8.38 13.59 -4.87
N ASN A 70 -7.85 13.19 -6.03
CA ASN A 70 -7.66 14.12 -7.17
C ASN A 70 -8.99 14.71 -7.66
N ALA A 71 -10.05 13.90 -7.75
CA ALA A 71 -11.37 14.36 -8.17
C ALA A 71 -12.01 15.30 -7.14
N ALA A 72 -11.72 15.12 -5.85
CA ALA A 72 -12.17 16.02 -4.80
C ALA A 72 -11.44 17.37 -4.85
N VAL A 73 -10.12 17.37 -5.04
CA VAL A 73 -9.33 18.60 -5.21
C VAL A 73 -9.76 19.37 -6.45
N ALA A 74 -10.04 18.69 -7.57
CA ALA A 74 -10.48 19.34 -8.81
C ALA A 74 -11.82 20.10 -8.68
N LYS A 75 -12.60 19.84 -7.62
CA LYS A 75 -13.85 20.59 -7.32
C LYS A 75 -13.61 21.87 -6.52
N ILE A 76 -12.41 22.07 -6.00
CA ILE A 76 -12.06 23.28 -5.27
C ILE A 76 -11.69 24.35 -6.28
N GLU A 77 -12.52 25.40 -6.35
CA GLU A 77 -12.29 26.51 -7.25
C GLU A 77 -11.13 27.38 -6.75
N MET A 78 -10.27 27.79 -7.69
CA MET A 78 -9.21 28.75 -7.38
C MET A 78 -9.84 30.10 -6.98
N PRO A 79 -9.40 30.73 -5.88
CA PRO A 79 -9.96 32.01 -5.45
C PRO A 79 -9.69 33.12 -6.47
N GLN A 80 -10.47 34.20 -6.39
CA GLN A 80 -10.19 35.43 -7.10
C GLN A 80 -8.98 36.12 -6.46
N LEU A 81 -7.95 36.41 -7.25
CA LEU A 81 -6.67 36.92 -6.79
C LEU A 81 -6.32 38.23 -7.50
N SER A 82 -5.62 39.12 -6.80
CA SER A 82 -5.43 40.50 -7.22
C SER A 82 -4.53 40.68 -8.44
N ASN A 83 -3.58 39.76 -8.67
CA ASN A 83 -2.58 39.86 -9.71
C ASN A 83 -2.06 38.49 -10.18
N ASP A 84 -1.26 38.49 -11.25
CA ASP A 84 -0.78 37.25 -11.87
C ASP A 84 0.27 36.51 -11.04
N LYS A 85 1.04 37.22 -10.21
CA LYS A 85 1.97 36.56 -9.27
C LYS A 85 1.21 35.78 -8.21
N ALA A 86 0.14 36.34 -7.66
CA ALA A 86 -0.74 35.64 -6.73
C ALA A 86 -1.36 34.38 -7.37
N LYS A 87 -1.86 34.49 -8.60
CA LYS A 87 -2.40 33.34 -9.35
C LYS A 87 -1.36 32.25 -9.59
N ALA A 88 -0.13 32.63 -9.93
CA ALA A 88 0.97 31.70 -10.13
C ALA A 88 1.27 30.91 -8.86
N LEU A 89 1.43 31.60 -7.72
CA LEU A 89 1.68 30.98 -6.41
C LEU A 89 0.52 30.06 -5.99
N CYS A 90 -0.72 30.47 -6.21
CA CYS A 90 -1.90 29.64 -5.94
C CYS A 90 -1.90 28.35 -6.78
N SER A 91 -1.47 28.46 -8.04
CA SER A 91 -1.38 27.33 -8.96
C SER A 91 -0.25 26.38 -8.56
N GLU A 92 0.87 26.90 -8.08
CA GLU A 92 2.00 26.11 -7.55
C GLU A 92 1.56 25.28 -6.34
N ILE A 93 0.92 25.92 -5.35
CA ILE A 93 0.31 25.25 -4.19
C ILE A 93 -0.61 24.09 -4.64
N GLY A 94 -1.52 24.35 -5.58
CA GLY A 94 -2.43 23.33 -6.09
C GLY A 94 -1.70 22.15 -6.76
N LYS A 95 -0.68 22.43 -7.57
CA LYS A 95 0.14 21.39 -8.22
C LYS A 95 0.90 20.55 -7.20
N SER A 96 1.51 21.16 -6.19
CA SER A 96 2.27 20.44 -5.16
C SER A 96 1.36 19.52 -4.34
N ILE A 97 0.12 19.91 -4.07
CA ILE A 97 -0.87 19.03 -3.42
C ILE A 97 -1.22 17.84 -4.32
N ILE A 98 -1.47 18.05 -5.62
CA ILE A 98 -1.73 16.98 -6.58
C ILE A 98 -0.53 16.04 -6.70
N ASN A 99 0.70 16.58 -6.76
CA ASN A 99 1.92 15.78 -6.81
C ASN A 99 2.05 14.90 -5.56
N ARG A 100 1.75 15.47 -4.39
CA ARG A 100 1.76 14.73 -3.12
C ARG A 100 0.71 13.61 -3.08
N ILE A 101 -0.50 13.85 -3.57
CA ILE A 101 -1.54 12.81 -3.70
C ILE A 101 -1.05 11.68 -4.62
N ASN A 102 -0.31 12.04 -5.65
CA ASN A 102 0.17 11.11 -6.67
C ASN A 102 1.54 10.47 -6.38
N ALA A 103 2.16 10.79 -5.24
CA ALA A 103 3.44 10.23 -4.82
C ALA A 103 3.32 8.72 -4.59
N LYS A 104 4.26 7.94 -5.14
CA LYS A 104 4.21 6.47 -5.14
C LYS A 104 5.29 5.83 -4.26
N THR A 105 6.38 6.54 -4.05
CA THR A 105 7.51 6.07 -3.23
C THR A 105 7.68 6.94 -2.00
N ASN A 106 8.38 6.43 -0.97
CA ASN A 106 8.69 7.22 0.22
C ASN A 106 9.51 8.48 -0.12
N ASP A 107 10.42 8.37 -1.09
CA ASP A 107 11.21 9.51 -1.56
C ASP A 107 10.31 10.55 -2.26
N ASP A 108 9.36 10.11 -3.10
CA ASP A 108 8.37 11.02 -3.71
C ASP A 108 7.53 11.73 -2.64
N ILE A 109 7.09 10.99 -1.60
CA ILE A 109 6.30 11.56 -0.51
C ILE A 109 7.10 12.63 0.24
N ILE A 110 8.38 12.37 0.51
CA ILE A 110 9.25 13.34 1.18
C ILE A 110 9.48 14.57 0.30
N ASN A 111 9.77 14.37 -0.98
CA ASN A 111 10.06 15.46 -1.91
C ASN A 111 8.83 16.34 -2.13
N THR A 112 7.67 15.74 -2.43
CA THR A 112 6.42 16.49 -2.61
C THR A 112 5.96 17.23 -1.35
N GLN A 113 6.28 16.71 -0.15
CA GLN A 113 6.06 17.43 1.10
C GLN A 113 7.00 18.63 1.26
N LYS A 114 8.26 18.54 0.81
CA LYS A 114 9.19 19.67 0.81
C LYS A 114 8.73 20.74 -0.18
N ASP A 115 8.40 20.35 -1.42
CA ASP A 115 7.90 21.26 -2.45
C ASP A 115 6.69 22.06 -1.94
N TYR A 116 5.72 21.38 -1.31
CA TYR A 116 4.57 22.07 -0.72
C TYR A 116 4.95 23.08 0.39
N LEU A 117 5.95 22.76 1.22
CA LEU A 117 6.43 23.69 2.26
C LEU A 117 7.21 24.87 1.66
N GLU A 118 7.97 24.62 0.59
CA GLU A 118 8.67 25.65 -0.16
C GLU A 118 7.68 26.61 -0.82
N ASP A 119 6.64 26.11 -1.48
CA ASP A 119 5.57 26.93 -2.08
C ASP A 119 4.86 27.80 -1.03
N LYS A 120 4.55 27.25 0.15
CA LYS A 120 4.00 28.04 1.26
C LYS A 120 4.96 29.14 1.71
N THR A 121 6.25 28.83 1.75
CA THR A 121 7.28 29.79 2.12
C THR A 121 7.40 30.89 1.06
N ASP A 122 7.26 30.56 -0.21
CA ASP A 122 7.31 31.52 -1.32
C ASP A 122 6.09 32.44 -1.36
N VAL A 123 4.92 31.96 -0.92
CA VAL A 123 3.75 32.82 -0.65
C VAL A 123 4.06 33.84 0.46
N GLU A 124 4.64 33.41 1.58
CA GLU A 124 5.03 34.30 2.67
C GLU A 124 6.10 35.31 2.24
N LYS A 125 7.12 34.88 1.49
CA LYS A 125 8.12 35.79 0.92
C LYS A 125 7.49 36.82 -0.02
N ALA A 126 6.61 36.38 -0.94
CA ALA A 126 5.94 37.30 -1.86
C ALA A 126 5.09 38.34 -1.12
N PHE A 127 4.50 37.97 0.02
CA PHE A 127 3.81 38.92 0.88
C PHE A 127 4.78 39.91 1.54
N LEU A 128 5.89 39.44 2.11
CA LEU A 128 6.92 40.29 2.72
C LEU A 128 7.54 41.27 1.71
N ASP A 129 7.74 40.80 0.48
CA ASP A 129 8.25 41.59 -0.65
C ASP A 129 7.20 42.53 -1.26
N LYS A 130 5.96 42.53 -0.73
CA LYS A 130 4.81 43.32 -1.22
C LYS A 130 4.43 43.00 -2.67
N ALA A 131 4.81 41.83 -3.18
CA ALA A 131 4.43 41.35 -4.51
C ALA A 131 2.97 40.85 -4.56
N ILE A 132 2.42 40.48 -3.40
CA ILE A 132 1.00 40.12 -3.23
C ILE A 132 0.42 40.85 -2.01
N THR A 133 -0.91 40.96 -1.95
CA THR A 133 -1.60 41.57 -0.80
C THR A 133 -1.74 40.57 0.36
N ALA A 134 -2.04 41.07 1.57
CA ALA A 134 -2.40 40.21 2.70
C ALA A 134 -3.62 39.32 2.38
N SER A 135 -4.61 39.87 1.66
CA SER A 135 -5.78 39.11 1.23
C SER A 135 -5.42 37.99 0.27
N ASP A 136 -4.52 38.22 -0.69
CA ASP A 136 -4.07 37.16 -1.60
C ASP A 136 -3.37 36.04 -0.83
N LYS A 137 -2.49 36.41 0.11
CA LYS A 137 -1.79 35.46 0.96
C LYS A 137 -2.76 34.53 1.68
N ASP A 138 -3.75 35.11 2.36
CA ASP A 138 -4.72 34.36 3.15
C ASP A 138 -5.60 33.48 2.25
N LEU A 139 -6.03 33.98 1.08
CA LEU A 139 -6.80 33.21 0.11
C LEU A 139 -6.00 32.03 -0.47
N ILE A 140 -4.73 32.23 -0.80
CA ILE A 140 -3.86 31.17 -1.34
C ILE A 140 -3.62 30.07 -0.30
N LEU A 141 -3.27 30.46 0.93
CA LEU A 141 -3.02 29.49 2.00
C LEU A 141 -4.30 28.72 2.36
N LYS A 142 -5.44 29.41 2.43
CA LYS A 142 -6.74 28.77 2.65
C LYS A 142 -7.11 27.82 1.51
N TYR A 143 -6.89 28.21 0.25
CA TYR A 143 -7.09 27.32 -0.90
C TYR A 143 -6.28 26.03 -0.77
N GLY A 144 -5.01 26.12 -0.34
CA GLY A 144 -4.18 24.95 -0.07
C GLY A 144 -4.74 24.06 1.05
N GLU A 145 -5.26 24.66 2.13
CA GLU A 145 -5.91 23.92 3.22
C GLU A 145 -7.22 23.25 2.78
N ASP A 146 -8.05 23.94 2.01
CA ASP A 146 -9.30 23.44 1.47
C ASP A 146 -9.05 22.26 0.51
N CYS A 147 -8.02 22.35 -0.34
CA CYS A 147 -7.58 21.23 -1.20
C CYS A 147 -7.13 20.02 -0.38
N LEU A 148 -6.33 20.22 0.66
CA LEU A 148 -5.89 19.13 1.54
C LEU A 148 -7.06 18.51 2.31
N ALA A 149 -8.00 19.32 2.79
CA ALA A 149 -9.20 18.85 3.47
C ALA A 149 -10.09 18.03 2.53
N ALA A 150 -10.28 18.50 1.29
CA ALA A 150 -11.04 17.80 0.26
C ALA A 150 -10.40 16.45 -0.10
N ALA A 151 -9.08 16.42 -0.29
CA ALA A 151 -8.35 15.19 -0.55
C ALA A 151 -8.51 14.17 0.59
N ARG A 152 -8.41 14.62 1.85
CA ARG A 152 -8.57 13.75 3.03
C ARG A 152 -9.99 13.25 3.22
N GLY A 153 -11.00 14.08 2.96
CA GLY A 153 -12.41 13.69 3.10
C GLY A 153 -12.91 12.73 2.01
N ALA A 154 -12.12 12.50 0.97
CA ALA A 154 -12.44 11.59 -0.13
C ALA A 154 -11.89 10.16 0.05
N LEU A 155 -11.09 9.95 1.10
CA LEU A 155 -10.44 8.67 1.47
C LEU A 155 -11.24 7.98 2.58
#